data_AF-A0A1G8GFJ3-F1
#
_entry.id   AF-A0A1G8GFJ3-F1
#
_cell.length_a   1.000
_cell.length_b   1.000
_cell.length_c   1.000
_cell.angle_alpha   90.00
_cell.angle_beta   90.00
_cell.angle_gamma   90.00
#
_symmetry.space_group_name_H-M   'P 1'
#
loop_
_entity.id
_entity.type
_entity.pdbx_description
1 polymer ?
#
loop_
_entity_poly.entity_id
_entity_poly.type
_entity_poly.pdbx_seq_one_letter_code
_entity_poly.pdbx_strand_id
1 'polypeptide(L)' 'MLNTIDTTCTMTWDDFTLAVDDALLIETGDGLADELMPDVLTAFETGMTPWGCVIALTEGRDRCRFGDDYHAAA' A
#
# COMPACT_ATOMS: atom_id res chain seq x y z
N MET A 1 22.18 -19.41 -18.61
CA MET A 1 20.97 -19.69 -17.82
C MET A 1 20.58 -18.38 -17.19
N LEU A 2 19.59 -17.66 -17.75
CA LEU A 2 19.02 -16.50 -17.08
C LEU A 2 18.24 -17.03 -15.88
N ASN A 3 18.73 -16.76 -14.67
CA ASN A 3 17.92 -16.90 -13.46
C ASN A 3 16.86 -15.80 -13.52
N THR A 4 15.74 -16.09 -14.17
CA THR A 4 14.51 -15.34 -13.96
C THR A 4 14.20 -15.52 -12.48
N ILE A 5 14.48 -14.50 -11.67
CA ILE A 5 13.96 -14.42 -10.31
C ILE A 5 12.45 -14.28 -10.53
N ASP A 6 11.75 -15.42 -10.46
CA ASP A 6 10.31 -15.48 -10.39
C ASP A 6 9.95 -14.76 -9.09
N THR A 7 9.75 -13.44 -9.18
CA THR A 7 9.37 -12.59 -8.05
C THR A 7 7.85 -12.66 -7.90
N THR A 8 7.26 -13.81 -8.24
CA THR A 8 5.89 -14.12 -7.89
C THR A 8 5.92 -14.40 -6.40
N CYS A 9 5.61 -13.36 -5.63
CA CYS A 9 5.30 -13.53 -4.22
C CYS A 9 4.13 -14.51 -4.16
N THR A 10 4.39 -15.79 -3.91
CA THR A 10 3.37 -16.85 -3.77
C THR A 10 2.67 -16.71 -2.42
N MET A 11 2.29 -15.49 -2.10
CA MET A 11 1.60 -15.10 -0.89
C MET A 11 0.11 -15.26 -1.14
N THR A 12 -0.60 -15.81 -0.17
CA THR A 12 -2.07 -15.86 -0.26
C THR A 12 -2.63 -14.45 -0.10
N TRP A 13 -3.88 -14.25 -0.53
CA TRP A 13 -4.58 -12.99 -0.29
C TRP A 13 -4.60 -12.62 1.20
N ASP A 14 -4.95 -13.56 2.06
CA ASP A 14 -5.03 -13.35 3.51
C ASP A 14 -3.66 -12.95 4.07
N ASP A 15 -2.60 -13.68 3.71
CA ASP A 15 -1.24 -13.35 4.13
C ASP A 15 -0.84 -11.94 3.67
N PHE A 16 -1.13 -11.60 2.41
CA PHE A 16 -0.82 -10.30 1.83
C PHE A 16 -1.52 -9.17 2.59
N THR A 17 -2.82 -9.30 2.85
CA THR A 17 -3.58 -8.28 3.59
C THR A 17 -3.06 -8.08 5.01
N LEU A 18 -2.70 -9.17 5.70
CA LEU A 18 -2.11 -9.10 7.04
C LEU A 18 -0.73 -8.43 7.03
N ALA A 19 0.09 -8.73 6.03
CA ALA A 19 1.40 -8.07 5.88
C ALA A 19 1.28 -6.58 5.50
N VAL A 20 0.23 -6.18 4.77
CA VAL A 20 -0.06 -4.77 4.49
C VAL A 20 -0.53 -4.06 5.76
N ASP A 21 -1.41 -4.68 6.56
CA ASP A 21 -1.87 -4.13 7.85
C ASP A 21 -0.70 -3.91 8.82
N ASP A 22 0.14 -4.93 9.00
CA ASP A 22 1.35 -4.83 9.83
C ASP A 22 2.28 -3.71 9.34
N ALA A 23 2.55 -3.64 8.03
CA ALA A 23 3.42 -2.62 7.47
C ALA A 23 2.83 -1.21 7.58
N LEU A 24 1.52 -1.05 7.41
CA LEU A 24 0.83 0.23 7.54
C LEU A 24 0.84 0.72 9.00
N LEU A 25 0.65 -0.20 9.95
CA LEU A 25 0.72 0.10 11.39
C LEU A 25 2.13 0.50 11.81
N ILE A 26 3.17 -0.09 11.21
CA ILE A 26 4.57 0.32 11.40
C ILE A 26 4.82 1.73 10.81
N GLU A 27 4.35 1.98 9.60
CA GLU A 27 4.65 3.23 8.87
C GLU A 27 3.87 4.44 9.40
N THR A 28 2.59 4.24 9.71
CA THR A 28 1.65 5.34 10.01
C THR A 28 1.14 5.35 11.44
N GLY A 29 1.28 4.23 12.17
CA GLY A 29 0.66 4.02 13.47
C GLY A 29 -0.83 3.62 13.41
N ASP A 30 -1.42 3.61 12.22
CA ASP A 30 -2.82 3.23 11.98
C ASP A 30 -2.88 1.90 11.22
N GLY A 31 -3.87 1.07 11.56
CA GLY A 31 -4.16 -0.17 10.84
C GLY A 31 -4.85 0.06 9.49
N LEU A 32 -4.98 -1.02 8.73
CA LEU A 32 -5.64 -1.06 7.44
C LEU A 32 -7.14 -0.83 7.59
N ALA A 33 -7.63 0.22 6.95
CA ALA A 33 -9.05 0.56 6.93
C ALA A 33 -9.75 -0.09 5.73
N ASP A 34 -11.02 -0.46 5.90
CA ASP A 34 -11.81 -1.15 4.86
C ASP A 34 -11.90 -0.36 3.55
N GLU A 35 -11.83 0.98 3.61
CA GLU A 35 -11.88 1.84 2.42
C GLU A 35 -10.67 1.68 1.51
N LEU A 36 -9.54 1.17 2.04
CA LEU A 36 -8.31 0.94 1.28
C LEU A 36 -8.26 -0.45 0.64
N MET A 37 -9.17 -1.36 1.00
CA MET A 37 -9.18 -2.75 0.49
C MET A 37 -9.24 -2.86 -1.04
N PRO A 38 -9.95 -1.99 -1.79
CA PRO A 38 -9.91 -2.02 -3.26
C PRO A 38 -8.51 -1.75 -3.84
N ASP A 39 -7.76 -0.84 -3.21
CA ASP A 39 -6.40 -0.50 -3.62
C ASP A 39 -5.43 -1.64 -3.26
N VAL A 40 -5.60 -2.25 -2.07
CA VAL A 40 -4.85 -3.43 -1.63
C VAL A 40 -5.10 -4.63 -2.55
N LEU A 41 -6.34 -4.85 -2.97
CA LEU A 41 -6.68 -5.90 -3.95
C LEU A 41 -5.98 -5.67 -5.29
N THR A 42 -6.00 -4.43 -5.78
CA THR A 42 -5.29 -4.06 -7.02
C THR A 42 -3.78 -4.30 -6.90
N ALA A 43 -3.19 -3.94 -5.75
CA ALA A 43 -1.77 -4.20 -5.48
C ALA A 43 -1.46 -5.71 -5.46
N PHE A 44 -2.33 -6.52 -4.86
CA PHE A 44 -2.20 -7.97 -4.85
C PHE A 44 -2.27 -8.58 -6.26
N GLU A 45 -3.30 -8.23 -7.03
CA GLU A 45 -3.50 -8.74 -8.41
C GLU A 45 -2.38 -8.32 -9.37
N THR A 46 -1.74 -7.17 -9.11
CA THR A 46 -0.59 -6.69 -9.90
C THR A 46 0.74 -7.30 -9.45
N GLY A 47 0.74 -8.16 -8.43
CA GLY A 47 1.95 -8.80 -7.90
C GLY A 47 2.87 -7.84 -7.16
N MET A 48 2.32 -6.75 -6.61
CA MET A 48 3.07 -5.81 -5.78
C MET A 48 3.50 -6.47 -4.47
N THR A 49 4.57 -5.99 -3.86
CA THR A 49 4.94 -6.39 -2.49
C THR A 49 4.06 -5.67 -1.46
N PRO A 50 3.85 -6.22 -0.25
CA PRO A 50 3.09 -5.53 0.81
C PRO A 50 3.63 -4.13 1.12
N TRP A 51 4.96 -3.99 1.21
CA TRP A 51 5.61 -2.69 1.41
C TRP A 51 5.41 -1.73 0.24
N GLY A 52 5.44 -2.22 -1.01
CA GLY A 52 5.13 -1.40 -2.18
C GLY A 52 3.69 -0.87 -2.14
N CYS A 53 2.75 -1.70 -1.67
CA CYS A 53 1.36 -1.29 -1.47
C CYS A 53 1.25 -0.18 -0.43
N VAL A 54 1.89 -0.34 0.74
CA VAL A 54 1.89 0.69 1.80
C VAL A 54 2.47 2.01 1.30
N ILE A 55 3.61 1.98 0.59
CA ILE A 55 4.21 3.20 0.01
C ILE A 55 3.22 3.88 -0.96
N ALA A 56 2.56 3.12 -1.82
CA ALA A 56 1.58 3.68 -2.75
C ALA A 56 0.37 4.32 -2.02
N LEU A 57 -0.11 3.67 -0.95
CA LEU A 57 -1.19 4.17 -0.11
C LEU A 57 -0.80 5.45 0.65
N THR A 58 0.42 5.52 1.19
CA THR A 58 0.89 6.69 1.96
C THR A 58 1.27 7.86 1.06
N GLU A 59 1.93 7.63 -0.08
CA GLU A 59 2.24 8.69 -1.06
C GLU A 59 0.98 9.32 -1.67
N GLY A 60 -0.08 8.52 -1.89
CA GLY A 60 -1.38 9.02 -2.32
C GLY A 60 -2.05 9.91 -1.26
N ARG A 61 -1.97 9.51 0.02
CA ARG A 61 -2.53 10.25 1.16
C ARG A 61 -1.82 11.58 1.40
N ASP A 62 -0.49 11.64 1.29
CA ASP A 62 0.25 12.88 1.47
C ASP A 62 -0.15 13.92 0.42
N ARG A 63 -0.34 13.52 -0.85
CA ARG A 63 -0.79 14.44 -1.91
C ARG A 63 -2.17 15.05 -1.64
N CYS A 64 -3.08 14.32 -1.00
CA CYS A 64 -4.38 14.85 -0.57
C CYS A 64 -4.28 15.78 0.65
N ARG A 65 -3.35 15.52 1.58
CA ARG A 65 -3.15 16.37 2.77
C ARG A 65 -2.54 17.72 2.44
N PHE A 66 -1.55 17.77 1.56
CA PHE A 66 -1.01 19.06 1.12
C PHE A 66 -2.04 19.86 0.31
N GLY A 67 -2.97 19.16 -0.37
CA GLY A 67 -4.09 19.69 -1.16
C GLY A 67 -4.91 20.84 -0.55
N ASP A 68 -5.14 20.80 0.76
CA ASP A 68 -6.06 21.69 1.45
C ASP A 68 -5.38 22.94 2.05
N ASP A 69 -4.06 22.89 2.27
CA ASP A 69 -3.36 23.97 2.97
C ASP A 69 -3.05 25.18 2.07
N TYR A 70 -3.08 25.04 0.74
CA TYR A 70 -2.77 26.15 -0.17
C TYR A 70 -3.94 27.12 -0.40
N HIS A 71 -5.16 26.79 0.02
CA HIS A 71 -6.34 27.65 -0.20
C HIS A 71 -6.68 28.58 0.97
N ALA A 72 -5.98 28.47 2.10
CA ALA A 72 -6.19 29.31 3.28
C ALA A 72 -5.35 30.60 3.32
N ALA A 73 -4.54 30.88 2.29
CA ALA A 73 -3.71 32.07 2.20
C ALA A 73 -3.91 32.81 0.85
N ALA A 74 -5.08 33.42 0.67
CA ALA A 74 -5.34 34.41 -0.37
C ALA A 74 -6.13 35.59 0.21
#